data_AF-A0A328BLD8-F1
#
_entry.id   AF-A0A328BLD8-F1
#
_cell.length_a   1.000
_cell.length_b   1.000
_cell.length_c   1.000
_cell.angle_alpha   90.00
_cell.angle_beta   90.00
_cell.angle_gamma   90.00
#
_symmetry.space_group_name_H-M   'P 1'
#
loop_
_entity.id
_entity.type
_entity.pdbx_description
1 polymer ?
#
loop_
_entity_poly.entity_id
_entity_poly.type
_entity_poly.pdbx_seq_one_letter_code
_entity_poly.pdbx_strand_id
1 'polypeptide(L)'
;MRGLGAGLIAALLSAGPAAAADLTPAQAAEAVKRHVCFSTTWWGDPYVRLGQPVTVDVRADGHVAYLWSEDMRAVPRVKRWADSYVVVQRQGGPVVTQRSGYNVDLLRGEPAYERERRRVYAPGGQRLAVNLPTTCEPRFQPDSPLKAEMRAVLMASLTNAVRTWGRRPAGGQVRMIIADFDVDYPEAFALRQDTGEVLRIALLSADAMSYTGGRARQYVVTPAAKGPVAAKLRRLILRHGQTRVISVR
;
A
#
# COMPACT_ATOMS: atom_id res chain seq x y z
N MET A 1 64.06 -2.55 24.92
CA MET A 1 63.96 -1.50 23.87
C MET A 1 63.36 -2.14 22.62
N ARG A 2 62.31 -1.52 22.04
CA ARG A 2 61.73 -1.76 20.69
C ARG A 2 61.15 -3.17 20.49
N GLY A 3 59.84 -3.44 20.43
CA GLY A 3 58.70 -2.67 19.95
C GLY A 3 58.53 -2.86 18.43
N LEU A 4 57.62 -3.75 18.01
CA LEU A 4 56.97 -3.94 16.69
C LEU A 4 56.04 -5.19 16.85
N GLY A 5 54.71 -5.21 16.71
CA GLY A 5 53.77 -4.26 16.11
C GLY A 5 53.31 -4.73 14.72
N ALA A 6 52.32 -5.63 14.65
CA ALA A 6 51.37 -5.81 13.54
C ALA A 6 50.44 -6.96 13.93
N GLY A 7 49.14 -6.79 14.16
CA GLY A 7 48.21 -5.90 13.46
C GLY A 7 47.14 -6.80 12.86
N LEU A 8 46.19 -7.22 13.70
CA LEU A 8 45.00 -7.93 13.27
C LEU A 8 44.22 -6.98 12.35
N ILE A 9 44.34 -7.17 11.03
CA ILE A 9 43.51 -6.45 10.06
C ILE A 9 42.11 -7.04 10.20
N ALA A 10 41.34 -6.47 11.12
CA ALA A 10 39.90 -6.58 11.13
C ALA A 10 39.41 -5.89 9.85
N ALA A 11 39.13 -6.69 8.82
CA ALA A 11 38.32 -6.27 7.70
C ALA A 11 36.91 -5.98 8.23
N LEU A 12 36.72 -4.77 8.75
CA LEU A 12 35.42 -4.13 8.84
C LEU A 12 34.94 -3.92 7.40
N LEU A 13 34.36 -4.98 6.83
CA LEU A 13 33.41 -4.87 5.74
C LEU A 13 32.29 -3.98 6.27
N SER A 14 32.40 -2.69 6.00
CA SER A 14 31.28 -1.77 6.00
C SER A 14 30.26 -2.34 5.03
N ALA A 15 29.31 -3.12 5.55
CA ALA A 15 28.07 -3.42 4.87
C ALA A 15 27.36 -2.09 4.69
N GLY A 16 27.64 -1.41 3.57
CA GLY A 16 26.76 -0.39 3.06
C GLY A 16 25.35 -0.99 2.94
N PRO A 17 24.30 -0.16 2.99
CA PRO A 17 22.94 -0.67 2.79
C PRO A 17 22.95 -1.43 1.47
N ALA A 18 22.55 -2.71 1.51
CA ALA A 18 22.39 -3.51 0.29
C ALA A 18 21.55 -2.68 -0.67
N ALA A 19 22.10 -2.37 -1.85
CA ALA A 19 21.33 -1.71 -2.90
C ALA A 19 20.05 -2.53 -3.07
N ALA A 20 18.89 -1.88 -2.96
CA ALA A 20 17.63 -2.57 -3.15
C ALA A 20 17.69 -3.21 -4.54
N ALA A 21 17.58 -4.54 -4.60
CA ALA A 21 17.62 -5.26 -5.86
C ALA A 21 16.59 -4.68 -6.83
N ASP A 22 16.98 -4.59 -8.11
CA ASP A 22 16.08 -4.10 -9.15
C ASP A 22 14.80 -4.93 -9.19
N LEU A 23 13.68 -4.24 -9.42
CA LEU A 23 12.37 -4.84 -9.46
C LEU A 23 12.19 -5.56 -10.80
N THR A 24 12.02 -6.87 -10.78
CA THR A 24 11.70 -7.60 -12.00
C THR A 24 10.24 -7.38 -12.42
N PRO A 25 9.91 -7.48 -13.74
CA PRO A 25 8.54 -7.44 -14.21
C PRO A 25 7.60 -8.42 -13.50
N ALA A 26 8.08 -9.63 -13.20
CA ALA A 26 7.31 -10.65 -12.48
C ALA A 26 7.03 -10.27 -11.02
N GLN A 27 8.01 -9.73 -10.30
CA GLN A 27 7.80 -9.22 -8.93
C GLN A 27 6.82 -8.06 -8.91
N ALA A 28 6.87 -7.17 -9.90
CA ALA A 28 5.93 -6.07 -10.04
C ALA A 28 4.50 -6.57 -10.31
N ALA A 29 4.34 -7.56 -11.19
CA ALA A 29 3.04 -8.17 -11.47
C ALA A 29 2.44 -8.88 -10.24
N GLU A 30 3.25 -9.62 -9.47
CA GLU A 30 2.77 -10.24 -8.23
C GLU A 30 2.41 -9.20 -7.16
N ALA A 31 3.11 -8.05 -7.09
CA ALA A 31 2.72 -6.95 -6.23
C ALA A 31 1.37 -6.36 -6.64
N VAL A 32 1.13 -6.14 -7.94
CA VAL A 32 -0.17 -5.69 -8.45
C VAL A 32 -1.28 -6.68 -8.13
N LYS A 33 -1.04 -7.98 -8.26
CA LYS A 33 -2.01 -9.03 -7.88
C LYS A 33 -2.37 -8.96 -6.40
N ARG A 34 -1.39 -8.77 -5.51
CA ARG A 34 -1.65 -8.55 -4.07
C ARG A 34 -2.47 -7.28 -3.83
N HIS A 35 -2.11 -6.17 -4.46
CA HIS A 35 -2.84 -4.90 -4.40
C HIS A 35 -4.29 -5.00 -4.88
N VAL A 36 -4.53 -5.71 -5.97
CA VAL A 36 -5.87 -5.97 -6.49
C VAL A 36 -6.70 -6.74 -5.45
N CYS A 37 -6.12 -7.77 -4.82
CA CYS A 37 -6.81 -8.46 -3.74
C CYS A 37 -7.08 -7.60 -2.51
N PHE A 38 -6.14 -6.72 -2.15
CA PHE A 38 -6.37 -5.73 -1.10
C PHE A 38 -7.57 -4.84 -1.45
N SER A 39 -7.63 -4.31 -2.68
CA SER A 39 -8.76 -3.48 -3.14
C SER A 39 -10.09 -4.25 -3.12
N THR A 40 -10.13 -5.47 -3.65
CA THR A 40 -11.33 -6.31 -3.62
C THR A 40 -11.80 -6.56 -2.19
N THR A 41 -10.88 -6.89 -1.29
CA THR A 41 -11.26 -7.22 0.08
C THR A 41 -11.62 -6.00 0.89
N TRP A 42 -10.76 -4.98 0.97
CA TRP A 42 -11.00 -3.82 1.82
C TRP A 42 -12.00 -2.83 1.21
N TRP A 43 -11.86 -2.52 -0.07
CA TRP A 43 -12.71 -1.53 -0.75
C TRP A 43 -13.96 -2.13 -1.40
N GLY A 44 -14.00 -3.45 -1.59
CA GLY A 44 -15.16 -4.10 -2.20
C GLY A 44 -15.32 -3.82 -3.67
N ASP A 45 -14.20 -3.69 -4.36
CA ASP A 45 -14.14 -3.62 -5.81
C ASP A 45 -14.79 -4.87 -6.43
N PRO A 46 -15.99 -4.74 -7.03
CA PRO A 46 -16.74 -5.87 -7.54
C PRO A 46 -16.36 -6.23 -8.99
N TYR A 47 -15.48 -5.44 -9.62
CA TYR A 47 -15.21 -5.54 -11.06
C TYR A 47 -13.95 -6.30 -11.38
N VAL A 48 -13.13 -6.65 -10.39
CA VAL A 48 -11.91 -7.45 -10.60
C VAL A 48 -12.26 -8.82 -11.18
N ARG A 49 -11.55 -9.24 -12.23
CA ARG A 49 -11.76 -10.53 -12.90
C ARG A 49 -11.10 -11.70 -12.17
N LEU A 50 -11.51 -11.94 -10.92
CA LEU A 50 -10.98 -13.05 -10.11
C LEU A 50 -11.12 -14.40 -10.83
N GLY A 51 -10.10 -15.25 -10.67
CA GLY A 51 -10.03 -16.57 -11.29
C GLY A 51 -9.79 -16.57 -12.80
N GLN A 52 -9.52 -15.40 -13.41
CA GLN A 52 -9.24 -15.28 -14.85
C GLN A 52 -7.80 -14.80 -15.09
N PRO A 53 -7.19 -15.21 -16.21
CA PRO A 53 -5.97 -14.56 -16.69
C PRO A 53 -6.30 -13.13 -17.14
N VAL A 54 -5.41 -12.19 -16.80
CA VAL A 54 -5.44 -10.80 -17.28
C VAL A 54 -4.11 -10.44 -17.91
N THR A 55 -4.11 -9.41 -18.74
CA THR A 55 -2.93 -8.92 -19.43
C THR A 55 -2.40 -7.68 -18.72
N VAL A 56 -1.10 -7.68 -18.44
CA VAL A 56 -0.41 -6.54 -17.86
C VAL A 56 0.79 -6.20 -18.72
N ASP A 57 0.78 -5.00 -19.30
CA ASP A 57 1.95 -4.40 -19.91
C ASP A 57 2.79 -3.77 -18.79
N VAL A 58 4.07 -4.09 -18.73
CA VAL A 58 4.98 -3.70 -17.66
C VAL A 58 6.31 -3.22 -18.20
N ARG A 59 6.82 -2.14 -17.61
CA ARG A 59 8.21 -1.69 -17.80
C ARG A 59 8.84 -1.54 -16.43
N ALA A 60 9.92 -2.30 -16.19
CA ALA A 60 10.79 -2.10 -15.04
C ALA A 60 11.89 -1.10 -15.37
N ASP A 61 12.21 -0.25 -14.41
CA ASP A 61 13.24 0.79 -14.48
C ASP A 61 13.95 0.87 -13.11
N GLY A 62 14.92 -0.01 -12.93
CA GLY A 62 15.60 -0.23 -11.65
C GLY A 62 14.64 -0.67 -10.55
N HIS A 63 14.53 0.14 -9.50
CA HIS A 63 13.68 -0.11 -8.33
C HIS A 63 12.20 0.30 -8.52
N VAL A 64 11.81 0.78 -9.69
CA VAL A 64 10.44 1.19 -10.01
C VAL A 64 9.94 0.39 -11.21
N ALA A 65 8.66 0.00 -11.21
CA ALA A 65 7.99 -0.53 -12.39
C ALA A 65 6.67 0.20 -12.65
N TYR A 66 6.36 0.38 -13.92
CA TYR A 66 5.11 0.96 -14.40
C TYR A 66 4.31 -0.14 -15.07
N LEU A 67 3.01 -0.22 -14.76
CA LEU A 67 2.14 -1.24 -15.34
C LEU A 67 0.83 -0.61 -15.86
N TRP A 68 0.31 -1.22 -16.92
CA TRP A 68 -0.94 -0.88 -17.56
C TRP A 68 -1.74 -2.15 -17.85
N SER A 69 -3.03 -2.14 -17.52
CA SER A 69 -3.93 -3.24 -17.86
C SER A 69 -5.28 -2.70 -18.31
N GLU A 70 -5.82 -3.23 -19.41
CA GLU A 70 -7.16 -2.91 -19.94
C GLU A 70 -8.20 -3.99 -19.62
N ASP A 71 -7.79 -5.09 -18.96
CA ASP A 71 -8.64 -6.25 -18.70
C ASP A 71 -8.61 -6.71 -17.23
N MET A 72 -7.89 -6.01 -16.34
CA MET A 72 -7.92 -6.26 -14.88
C MET A 72 -9.34 -6.23 -14.31
N ARG A 73 -10.20 -5.36 -14.87
CA ARG A 73 -11.58 -5.15 -14.43
C ARG A 73 -12.59 -5.35 -15.57
N ALA A 74 -13.74 -5.90 -15.23
CA ALA A 74 -14.92 -6.00 -16.08
C ALA A 74 -15.98 -4.98 -15.63
N VAL A 75 -15.75 -3.70 -15.94
CA VAL A 75 -16.68 -2.63 -15.57
C VAL A 75 -17.89 -2.63 -16.51
N PRO A 76 -19.13 -2.71 -16.00
CA PRO A 76 -20.33 -2.74 -16.83
C PRO A 76 -20.42 -1.54 -17.77
N ARG A 77 -20.82 -1.78 -19.02
CA ARG A 77 -21.02 -0.75 -20.07
C ARG A 77 -19.75 0.01 -20.46
N VAL A 78 -18.57 -0.44 -20.04
CA VAL A 78 -17.27 0.11 -20.45
C VAL A 78 -16.49 -0.97 -21.20
N LYS A 79 -16.20 -0.73 -22.48
CA LYS A 79 -15.44 -1.69 -23.30
C LYS A 79 -13.95 -1.65 -23.02
N ARG A 80 -13.40 -0.46 -22.75
CA ARG A 80 -11.95 -0.25 -22.55
C ARG A 80 -11.67 0.47 -21.24
N TRP A 81 -11.82 -0.24 -20.14
CA TRP A 81 -11.41 0.27 -18.83
C TRP A 81 -9.93 -0.03 -18.61
N ALA A 82 -9.13 0.99 -18.34
CA ALA A 82 -7.73 0.80 -18.01
C ALA A 82 -7.39 1.20 -16.58
N ASP A 83 -6.44 0.47 -16.03
CA ASP A 83 -5.81 0.71 -14.75
C ASP A 83 -4.31 0.89 -14.95
N SER A 84 -3.78 1.94 -14.31
CA SER A 84 -2.35 2.17 -14.23
C SER A 84 -1.84 1.90 -12.82
N TYR A 85 -0.67 1.27 -12.74
CA TYR A 85 0.02 0.98 -11.50
C TYR A 85 1.45 1.50 -11.55
N VAL A 86 1.92 1.99 -10.41
CA VAL A 86 3.33 2.25 -10.17
C VAL A 86 3.75 1.43 -8.96
N VAL A 87 4.75 0.58 -9.16
CA VAL A 87 5.31 -0.31 -8.13
C VAL A 87 6.70 0.19 -7.79
N VAL A 88 6.99 0.34 -6.51
CA VAL A 88 8.30 0.80 -6.03
C VAL A 88 8.85 -0.23 -5.05
N GLN A 89 10.04 -0.76 -5.33
CA GLN A 89 10.74 -1.66 -4.42
C GLN A 89 11.16 -0.91 -3.15
N ARG A 90 10.76 -1.43 -1.98
CA ARG A 90 11.14 -0.94 -0.65
C ARG A 90 11.74 -2.07 0.18
N GLN A 91 12.30 -1.73 1.34
CA GLN A 91 12.86 -2.71 2.29
C GLN A 91 11.83 -3.78 2.71
N GLY A 92 10.55 -3.40 2.84
CA GLY A 92 9.46 -4.32 3.18
C GLY A 92 8.86 -5.09 2.00
N GLY A 93 9.36 -4.87 0.79
CA GLY A 93 8.81 -5.40 -0.45
C GLY A 93 8.27 -4.30 -1.38
N PRO A 94 7.74 -4.70 -2.55
CA PRO A 94 7.23 -3.77 -3.54
C PRO A 94 5.90 -3.15 -3.11
N VAL A 95 5.84 -1.82 -3.04
CA VAL A 95 4.64 -1.04 -2.72
C VAL A 95 3.94 -0.61 -4.00
N VAL A 96 2.62 -0.75 -4.06
CA VAL A 96 1.81 -0.41 -5.24
C VAL A 96 1.02 0.87 -5.00
N THR A 97 1.07 1.76 -5.98
CA THR A 97 0.11 2.87 -6.13
C THR A 97 -0.68 2.68 -7.42
N GLN A 98 -1.93 3.12 -7.42
CA GLN A 98 -2.87 2.82 -8.49
C GLN A 98 -3.64 4.06 -8.92
N ARG A 99 -3.88 4.16 -10.23
CA ARG A 99 -4.87 5.03 -10.83
C ARG A 99 -5.87 4.18 -11.63
N SER A 100 -7.16 4.38 -11.37
CA SER A 100 -8.27 3.65 -11.99
C SER A 100 -9.37 4.61 -12.38
N GLY A 101 -10.14 4.27 -13.41
CA GLY A 101 -11.15 5.19 -13.94
C GLY A 101 -11.02 5.47 -15.43
N TYR A 102 -9.96 5.00 -16.09
CA TYR A 102 -9.70 5.39 -17.46
C TYR A 102 -10.54 4.58 -18.43
N ASN A 103 -11.73 5.08 -18.76
CA ASN A 103 -12.43 4.61 -19.93
C ASN A 103 -11.73 5.19 -21.16
N VAL A 104 -10.90 4.39 -21.85
CA VAL A 104 -10.11 4.80 -23.02
C VAL A 104 -10.99 5.36 -24.14
N ASP A 105 -12.24 4.91 -24.22
CA ASP A 105 -13.20 5.38 -25.23
C ASP A 105 -13.77 6.77 -24.88
N LEU A 106 -14.00 7.07 -23.59
CA LEU A 106 -14.63 8.34 -23.14
C LEU A 106 -13.63 9.40 -22.68
N LEU A 107 -12.48 8.99 -22.14
CA LEU A 107 -11.49 9.87 -21.51
C LEU A 107 -10.21 9.99 -22.35
N ARG A 108 -10.24 9.58 -23.62
CA ARG A 108 -9.08 9.61 -24.52
C ARG A 108 -8.33 10.94 -24.43
N GLY A 109 -7.04 10.86 -24.10
CA GLY A 109 -6.18 12.05 -24.02
C GLY A 109 -6.10 12.69 -22.63
N GLU A 110 -6.68 12.08 -21.59
CA GLU A 110 -6.48 12.54 -20.20
C GLU A 110 -4.96 12.55 -19.89
N PRO A 111 -4.37 13.71 -19.54
CA PRO A 111 -2.92 13.86 -19.49
C PRO A 111 -2.20 12.94 -18.49
N ALA A 112 -2.80 12.63 -17.34
CA ALA A 112 -2.16 11.75 -16.34
C ALA A 112 -2.07 10.31 -16.85
N TYR A 113 -3.15 9.76 -17.37
CA TYR A 113 -3.19 8.41 -17.92
C TYR A 113 -2.32 8.28 -19.17
N GLU A 114 -2.31 9.29 -20.06
CA GLU A 114 -1.43 9.25 -21.24
C GLU A 114 0.06 9.30 -20.84
N ARG A 115 0.43 10.06 -19.79
CA ARG A 115 1.80 10.03 -19.26
C ARG A 115 2.16 8.65 -18.70
N GLU A 116 1.27 8.06 -17.90
CA GLU A 116 1.47 6.73 -17.32
C GLU A 116 1.58 5.65 -18.40
N ARG A 117 0.69 5.69 -19.39
CA ARG A 117 0.69 4.80 -20.56
C ARG A 117 1.98 4.90 -21.37
N ARG A 118 2.46 6.12 -21.65
CA ARG A 118 3.73 6.32 -22.38
C ARG A 118 4.94 5.73 -21.65
N ARG A 119 4.96 5.78 -20.31
CA ARG A 119 6.04 5.16 -19.52
C ARG A 119 6.06 3.65 -19.75
N VAL A 120 4.91 2.99 -19.72
CA VAL A 120 4.81 1.53 -19.92
C VAL A 120 5.24 1.12 -21.32
N TYR A 121 4.83 1.84 -22.35
CA TYR A 121 5.13 1.49 -23.75
C TYR A 121 6.47 2.05 -24.29
N ALA A 122 7.29 2.67 -23.44
CA ALA A 122 8.65 3.02 -23.81
C ALA A 122 9.52 1.76 -24.03
N PRO A 123 10.61 1.81 -24.83
CA PRO A 123 11.41 0.63 -25.19
C PRO A 123 11.88 -0.20 -23.99
N GLY A 124 11.72 -1.53 -24.03
CA GLY A 124 12.01 -2.43 -22.91
C GLY A 124 10.79 -2.81 -22.08
N GLY A 125 9.58 -2.40 -22.48
CA GLY A 125 8.33 -2.94 -21.95
C GLY A 125 8.12 -4.41 -22.34
N GLN A 126 7.45 -5.16 -21.47
CA GLN A 126 7.06 -6.55 -21.65
C GLN A 126 5.55 -6.69 -21.42
N ARG A 127 4.91 -7.63 -22.12
CA ARG A 127 3.54 -8.06 -21.83
C ARG A 127 3.57 -9.36 -21.03
N LEU A 128 2.86 -9.38 -19.91
CA LEU A 128 2.71 -10.54 -19.04
C LEU A 128 1.24 -10.99 -18.97
N ALA A 129 1.04 -12.31 -18.95
CA ALA A 129 -0.21 -12.89 -18.50
C ALA A 129 -0.15 -13.11 -16.99
N VAL A 130 -1.13 -12.59 -16.26
CA VAL A 130 -1.20 -12.68 -14.80
C VAL A 130 -2.47 -13.44 -14.42
N ASN A 131 -2.33 -14.55 -13.71
CA ASN A 131 -3.46 -15.31 -13.22
C ASN A 131 -3.95 -14.70 -11.91
N LEU A 132 -5.13 -14.08 -11.93
CA LEU A 132 -5.76 -13.58 -10.72
C LEU A 132 -6.30 -14.75 -9.88
N PRO A 133 -6.16 -14.68 -8.54
CA PRO A 133 -6.67 -15.74 -7.69
C PRO A 133 -8.19 -15.83 -7.76
N THR A 134 -8.74 -17.00 -7.47
CA THR A 134 -10.20 -17.22 -7.41
C THR A 134 -10.83 -16.58 -6.17
N THR A 135 -10.04 -16.31 -5.14
CA THR A 135 -10.43 -15.64 -3.90
C THR A 135 -9.34 -14.69 -3.42
N CYS A 136 -9.74 -13.60 -2.76
CA CYS A 136 -8.85 -12.60 -2.17
C CYS A 136 -8.96 -12.54 -0.64
N GLU A 137 -9.33 -13.65 0.01
CA GLU A 137 -9.31 -13.75 1.46
C GLU A 137 -7.98 -13.20 2.03
N PRO A 138 -8.02 -12.28 3.02
CA PRO A 138 -6.82 -11.66 3.53
C PRO A 138 -5.85 -12.70 4.09
N ARG A 139 -4.61 -12.65 3.62
CA ARG A 139 -3.49 -13.42 4.17
C ARG A 139 -2.47 -12.43 4.69
N PHE A 140 -2.58 -12.13 5.99
CA PHE A 140 -1.66 -11.20 6.62
C PHE A 140 -0.29 -11.82 6.81
N GLN A 141 0.75 -11.03 6.60
CA GLN A 141 2.11 -11.39 6.91
C GLN A 141 2.24 -11.70 8.42
N PRO A 142 3.08 -12.67 8.82
CA PRO A 142 3.37 -12.89 10.23
C PRO A 142 4.01 -11.64 10.86
N ASP A 143 4.00 -11.58 12.19
CA ASP A 143 4.71 -10.54 12.91
C ASP A 143 6.21 -10.57 12.56
N SER A 144 6.77 -9.39 12.28
CA SER A 144 8.18 -9.17 11.95
C SER A 144 8.65 -7.85 12.56
N PRO A 145 9.98 -7.63 12.70
CA PRO A 145 10.50 -6.35 13.20
C PRO A 145 9.97 -5.15 12.39
N LEU A 146 9.93 -5.26 11.06
CA LEU A 146 9.40 -4.20 10.20
C LEU A 146 7.89 -3.98 10.40
N LYS A 147 7.11 -5.04 10.55
CA LYS A 147 5.67 -4.94 10.85
C LYS A 147 5.44 -4.29 12.21
N ALA A 148 6.29 -4.54 13.19
CA ALA A 148 6.26 -3.87 14.49
C ALA A 148 6.59 -2.37 14.37
N GLU A 149 7.60 -2.00 13.57
CA GLU A 149 7.92 -0.58 13.29
C GLU A 149 6.76 0.14 12.62
N MET A 150 6.16 -0.46 11.59
CA MET A 150 4.99 0.11 10.91
C MET A 150 3.79 0.21 11.84
N ARG A 151 3.58 -0.77 12.71
CA ARG A 151 2.55 -0.70 13.75
C ARG A 151 2.79 0.50 14.67
N ALA A 152 4.03 0.74 15.08
CA ALA A 152 4.38 1.90 15.91
C ALA A 152 4.07 3.23 15.18
N VAL A 153 4.38 3.32 13.88
CA VAL A 153 4.06 4.48 13.05
C VAL A 153 2.55 4.70 12.90
N LEU A 154 1.77 3.63 12.68
CA LEU A 154 0.30 3.69 12.63
C LEU A 154 -0.27 4.17 13.97
N MET A 155 0.24 3.63 15.09
CA MET A 155 -0.17 4.03 16.43
C MET A 155 0.16 5.50 16.72
N ALA A 156 1.34 5.97 16.32
CA ALA A 156 1.72 7.38 16.45
C ALA A 156 0.82 8.30 15.62
N SER A 157 0.51 7.90 14.38
CA SER A 157 -0.37 8.65 13.48
C SER A 157 -1.80 8.75 14.04
N LEU A 158 -2.34 7.65 14.56
CA LEU A 158 -3.63 7.63 15.24
C LEU A 158 -3.62 8.48 16.51
N THR A 159 -2.57 8.38 17.34
CA THR A 159 -2.45 9.18 18.56
C THR A 159 -2.46 10.68 18.23
N ASN A 160 -1.72 11.09 17.19
CA ASN A 160 -1.70 12.48 16.73
C ASN A 160 -3.07 12.93 16.23
N ALA A 161 -3.72 12.12 15.38
CA ALA A 161 -5.05 12.43 14.87
C ALA A 161 -6.06 12.62 16.02
N VAL A 162 -6.09 11.69 16.98
CA VAL A 162 -6.97 11.76 18.15
C VAL A 162 -6.72 13.01 18.99
N ARG A 163 -5.45 13.45 19.16
CA ARG A 163 -5.11 14.70 19.87
C ARG A 163 -5.76 15.92 19.23
N THR A 164 -5.81 15.94 17.90
CA THR A 164 -6.34 17.07 17.12
C THR A 164 -7.84 17.04 16.91
N TRP A 165 -8.54 15.96 17.30
CA TRP A 165 -9.98 15.89 17.16
C TRP A 165 -10.70 16.89 18.06
N GLY A 166 -11.70 17.58 17.50
CA GLY A 166 -12.37 18.70 18.16
C GLY A 166 -13.03 18.37 19.50
N ARG A 167 -13.43 17.11 19.74
CA ARG A 167 -13.88 16.65 21.06
C ARG A 167 -12.93 15.58 21.57
N ARG A 168 -12.11 15.96 22.57
CA ARG A 168 -11.22 15.02 23.24
C ARG A 168 -12.03 13.88 23.87
N PRO A 169 -11.54 12.64 23.80
CA PRO A 169 -12.19 11.52 24.46
C PRO A 169 -12.19 11.70 25.98
N ALA A 170 -13.30 11.33 26.62
CA ALA A 170 -13.41 11.36 28.08
C ALA A 170 -12.30 10.50 28.71
N GLY A 171 -11.55 11.07 29.66
CA GLY A 171 -10.42 10.38 30.29
C GLY A 171 -9.14 10.30 29.45
N GLY A 172 -9.08 10.97 28.29
CA GLY A 172 -7.87 11.02 27.47
C GLY A 172 -7.46 9.68 26.86
N GLN A 173 -8.40 8.73 26.72
CA GLN A 173 -8.14 7.42 26.13
C GLN A 173 -9.23 7.06 25.12
N VAL A 174 -8.85 6.44 24.00
CA VAL A 174 -9.77 5.89 22.99
C VAL A 174 -9.47 4.43 22.79
N ARG A 175 -10.51 3.59 22.88
CA ARG A 175 -10.40 2.19 22.48
C ARG A 175 -10.63 2.07 20.99
N MET A 176 -9.68 1.46 20.30
CA MET A 176 -9.72 1.21 18.87
C MET A 176 -9.48 -0.26 18.57
N ILE A 177 -10.04 -0.74 17.47
CA ILE A 177 -9.65 -2.00 16.85
C ILE A 177 -8.89 -1.66 15.59
N ILE A 178 -7.63 -2.06 15.49
CA ILE A 178 -6.78 -1.76 14.33
C ILE A 178 -6.73 -3.02 13.48
N ALA A 179 -7.13 -2.91 12.22
CA ALA A 179 -7.01 -4.00 11.26
C ALA A 179 -5.57 -4.50 11.17
N ASP A 180 -5.40 -5.82 11.04
CA ASP A 180 -4.11 -6.34 10.61
C ASP A 180 -3.77 -5.84 9.19
N PHE A 181 -2.48 -5.75 8.89
CA PHE A 181 -1.96 -5.11 7.69
C PHE A 181 -0.67 -5.81 7.23
N ASP A 182 -0.34 -5.65 5.95
CA ASP A 182 0.95 -6.06 5.41
C ASP A 182 1.85 -4.85 5.20
N VAL A 183 3.15 -5.06 5.33
CA VAL A 183 4.13 -3.97 5.33
C VAL A 183 4.30 -3.30 3.97
N ASP A 184 3.86 -3.96 2.90
CA ASP A 184 3.91 -3.47 1.53
C ASP A 184 2.64 -2.72 1.10
N TYR A 185 1.65 -2.59 1.98
CA TYR A 185 0.46 -1.77 1.69
C TYR A 185 0.60 -0.32 2.18
N PRO A 186 0.17 0.66 1.38
CA PRO A 186 0.21 2.08 1.76
C PRO A 186 -0.92 2.48 2.72
N GLU A 187 -1.72 1.52 3.19
CA GLU A 187 -2.99 1.78 3.87
C GLU A 187 -3.35 0.71 4.90
N ALA A 188 -3.91 1.16 6.04
CA ALA A 188 -4.53 0.35 7.07
C ALA A 188 -5.83 1.00 7.56
N PHE A 189 -6.61 0.27 8.36
CA PHE A 189 -7.90 0.75 8.88
C PHE A 189 -8.01 0.57 10.38
N ALA A 190 -8.80 1.42 11.04
CA ALA A 190 -9.14 1.26 12.44
C ALA A 190 -10.63 1.54 12.70
N LEU A 191 -11.19 0.90 13.71
CA LEU A 191 -12.55 1.16 14.21
C LEU A 191 -12.45 1.83 15.57
N ARG A 192 -13.05 2.99 15.70
CA ARG A 192 -13.22 3.69 16.97
C ARG A 192 -14.42 3.08 17.71
N GLN A 193 -14.22 2.47 18.87
CA GLN A 193 -15.27 1.62 19.48
C GLN A 193 -16.41 2.39 20.14
N ASP A 194 -16.17 3.59 20.64
CA ASP A 194 -17.17 4.44 21.30
C ASP A 194 -18.19 5.05 20.31
N THR A 195 -17.75 5.35 19.09
CA THR A 195 -18.56 6.01 18.05
C THR A 195 -18.94 5.07 16.90
N GLY A 196 -18.24 3.95 16.75
CA GLY A 196 -18.37 3.06 15.59
C GLY A 196 -17.78 3.63 14.30
N GLU A 197 -17.04 4.75 14.39
CA GLU A 197 -16.41 5.39 13.23
C GLU A 197 -15.26 4.54 12.68
N VAL A 198 -15.25 4.34 11.36
CA VAL A 198 -14.15 3.69 10.66
C VAL A 198 -13.17 4.75 10.18
N LEU A 199 -11.89 4.54 10.49
CA LEU A 199 -10.78 5.40 10.15
C LEU A 199 -9.93 4.72 9.09
N ARG A 200 -9.60 5.47 8.06
CA ARG A 200 -8.60 5.15 7.04
C ARG A 200 -7.27 5.76 7.49
N ILE A 201 -6.21 4.96 7.46
CA ILE A 201 -4.85 5.37 7.82
C ILE A 201 -3.98 5.12 6.60
N ALA A 202 -3.70 6.16 5.81
CA ALA A 202 -3.07 5.99 4.50
C ALA A 202 -2.07 7.09 4.19
N LEU A 203 -1.10 6.77 3.32
CA LEU A 203 -0.27 7.77 2.66
C LEU A 203 -1.15 8.44 1.60
N LEU A 204 -1.64 9.64 1.89
CA LEU A 204 -2.39 10.41 0.90
C LEU A 204 -1.40 11.15 0.00
N SER A 205 -1.55 10.98 -1.31
CA SER A 205 -0.71 11.61 -2.35
C SER A 205 -0.66 13.14 -2.30
N ALA A 206 -1.50 13.78 -1.49
CA ALA A 206 -1.56 15.22 -1.31
C ALA A 206 -0.62 15.76 -0.22
N ASP A 207 0.00 14.91 0.61
CA ASP A 207 0.94 15.36 1.65
C ASP A 207 2.40 15.07 1.25
N ALA A 208 3.07 16.08 0.68
CA ALA A 208 4.46 15.99 0.24
C ALA A 208 5.45 15.62 1.37
N MET A 209 5.05 15.78 2.64
CA MET A 209 5.87 15.44 3.82
C MET A 209 5.76 13.97 4.22
N SER A 210 4.73 13.24 3.75
CA SER A 210 4.47 11.86 4.15
C SER A 210 5.34 10.82 3.43
N TYR A 211 5.95 11.18 2.29
CA TYR A 211 6.69 10.26 1.41
C TYR A 211 8.22 10.26 1.59
N THR A 212 8.81 11.26 2.25
CA THR A 212 10.25 11.57 2.09
C THR A 212 11.13 11.12 3.25
N GLY A 213 11.00 9.88 3.75
CA GLY A 213 12.04 9.27 4.60
C GLY A 213 12.50 10.08 5.82
N GLY A 214 11.71 11.08 6.23
CA GLY A 214 12.06 12.06 7.25
C GLY A 214 11.71 11.58 8.64
N ARG A 215 12.18 12.33 9.65
CA ARG A 215 11.97 12.04 11.08
C ARG A 215 10.48 11.94 11.50
N ALA A 216 9.55 12.36 10.65
CA ALA A 216 8.11 12.23 10.87
C ALA A 216 7.47 11.33 9.79
N ARG A 217 7.71 10.01 9.86
CA ARG A 217 6.91 9.02 9.13
C ARG A 217 5.48 9.08 9.67
N GLN A 218 4.57 9.85 9.07
CA GLN A 218 3.18 9.96 9.51
C GLN A 218 2.23 9.56 8.39
N TYR A 219 1.26 8.71 8.72
CA TYR A 219 0.10 8.45 7.87
C TYR A 219 -0.98 9.49 8.14
N VAL A 220 -1.74 9.84 7.11
CA VAL A 220 -2.93 10.67 7.30
C VAL A 220 -4.06 9.78 7.79
N VAL A 221 -4.76 10.24 8.83
CA VAL A 221 -5.93 9.57 9.40
C VAL A 221 -7.17 10.36 9.01
N THR A 222 -8.07 9.72 8.26
CA THR A 222 -9.34 10.33 7.82
C THR A 222 -10.51 9.38 8.10
N PRO A 223 -11.71 9.88 8.43
CA PRO A 223 -12.90 9.04 8.44
C PRO A 223 -13.14 8.39 7.07
N ALA A 224 -13.51 7.11 7.05
CA ALA A 224 -14.01 6.47 5.85
C ALA A 224 -15.39 7.06 5.50
N ALA A 225 -15.68 7.23 4.20
CA ALA A 225 -16.97 7.72 3.75
C ALA A 225 -18.10 6.81 4.28
N LYS A 226 -19.15 7.43 4.84
CA LYS A 226 -20.33 6.71 5.32
C LYS A 226 -20.98 5.92 4.18
N GLY A 227 -21.51 4.75 4.49
CA GLY A 227 -22.24 3.92 3.53
C GLY A 227 -21.79 2.45 3.52
N PRO A 228 -22.09 1.72 2.43
CA PRO A 228 -21.82 0.28 2.32
C PRO A 228 -20.35 -0.09 2.53
N VAL A 229 -19.42 0.75 2.06
CA VAL A 229 -17.97 0.55 2.21
C VAL A 229 -17.57 0.61 3.69
N ALA A 230 -18.01 1.63 4.44
CA ALA A 230 -17.73 1.71 5.88
C ALA A 230 -18.31 0.52 6.66
N ALA A 231 -19.52 0.05 6.31
CA ALA A 231 -20.11 -1.14 6.93
C ALA A 231 -19.31 -2.42 6.61
N LYS A 232 -18.78 -2.55 5.40
CA LYS A 232 -17.87 -3.64 5.02
C LYS A 232 -16.55 -3.56 5.81
N LEU A 233 -15.89 -2.41 5.80
CA LEU A 233 -14.64 -2.18 6.53
C LEU A 233 -14.81 -2.48 8.01
N ARG A 234 -15.89 -2.02 8.65
CA ARG A 234 -16.19 -2.32 10.06
C ARG A 234 -16.22 -3.83 10.32
N ARG A 235 -16.90 -4.61 9.48
CA ARG A 235 -16.97 -6.08 9.61
C ARG A 235 -15.59 -6.73 9.46
N LEU A 236 -14.78 -6.27 8.51
CA LEU A 236 -13.43 -6.77 8.31
C LEU A 236 -12.50 -6.43 9.48
N ILE A 237 -12.53 -5.18 9.97
CA ILE A 237 -11.74 -4.75 11.13
C ILE A 237 -12.13 -5.56 12.36
N LEU A 238 -13.42 -5.80 12.60
CA LEU A 238 -13.87 -6.63 13.72
C LEU A 238 -13.40 -8.08 13.61
N ARG A 239 -13.27 -8.61 12.39
CA ARG A 239 -12.85 -9.99 12.14
C ARG A 239 -11.32 -10.17 12.19
N HIS A 240 -10.57 -9.19 11.69
CA HIS A 240 -9.14 -9.30 11.43
C HIS A 240 -8.30 -8.27 12.19
N GLY A 241 -8.89 -7.56 13.15
CA GLY A 241 -8.21 -6.51 13.88
C GLY A 241 -7.84 -6.88 15.31
N GLN A 242 -6.97 -6.07 15.89
CA GLN A 242 -6.55 -6.19 17.28
C GLN A 242 -6.98 -4.97 18.08
N THR A 243 -7.54 -5.20 19.26
CA THR A 243 -7.92 -4.12 20.18
C THR A 243 -6.67 -3.44 20.75
N ARG A 244 -6.69 -2.11 20.73
CA ARG A 244 -5.66 -1.24 21.30
C ARG A 244 -6.32 -0.06 22.01
N VAL A 245 -5.66 0.41 23.07
CA VAL A 245 -6.04 1.66 23.75
C VAL A 245 -5.03 2.73 23.34
N ILE A 246 -5.54 3.83 22.80
CA ILE A 246 -4.75 4.99 22.43
C ILE A 246 -4.89 6.03 23.52
N SER A 247 -3.77 6.40 24.13
CA SER A 247 -3.71 7.43 25.17
C SER A 247 -3.31 8.78 24.57
N VAL A 248 -4.05 9.81 24.96
CA VAL A 248 -4.01 11.16 24.44
C VAL A 248 -3.60 12.06 25.62
N ARG A 249 -2.33 11.93 26.03
CA ARG A 249 -1.70 12.88 26.97
C ARG A 249 -1.35 14.16 26.23
#